data_AF-A0A1I0IUQ7-F1
#
_entry.id   AF-A0A1I0IUQ7-F1
#
_cell.length_a   1.000
_cell.length_b   1.000
_cell.length_c   1.000
_cell.angle_alpha   90.00
_cell.angle_beta   90.00
_cell.angle_gamma   90.00
#
_symmetry.space_group_name_H-M   'P 1'
#
loop_
_entity.id
_entity.type
_entity.pdbx_description
1 polymer ?
#
loop_
_entity_poly.entity_id
_entity_poly.type
_entity_poly.pdbx_seq_one_letter_code
_entity_poly.pdbx_strand_id
1 'polypeptide(L)'
;MARDESVRDTTSPAEQTVSDDERNNTSVIDRRSYLKLAGATALATGVSAGAASAAGDDYEVIEARGQTITIDSGQTWENKLIDFGNRNEISIIAKGTNWTVRNIGFTGTIPYNTAVFGVCDSGSGTSVMENIYFGESTGEQPASTRSICIWVDPKHNGHLDVTNVNFNVPGNNGIYGSAPAYNGNGGTVALDSCYGNDCHHTAFRIGDNGMSIDNCMSYKSGTRAANRNVWVWEGKYDGGATIRNSHFITNGVGDSIATNGNPNLTIDNVHTDDGHGDGSNPKHFVPEGCPKSGEEAASGGSSNSASSTPSTDEDTDRSENTLLVDGVGTAGDTRYEFTVSGAAEKATIKGATIDDGDSIESGHITGRVAGWRDAFRFAGDLEELTIEGDARVFVNGERVDPADYGQEKPHVLTLVGNGTTANYELAVDGTIETIEGDDSDEYATVSSGNTVEGSIERAAQRFRFSGTLTDVTFLDGSAQVYVDDQRIDPEQYNEQELLPHAIVIDGTDTDGRTTYAFSVDGEVITSSYRDASVNPGDEIDGRSVSGKVDDGLDAYWFDGDIADFQLSGNANVDVEYNARSN
;
A
#
# COMPACT_ATOMS: atom_id res chain seq x y z
N MET A 1 40.14 -1.76 -86.97
CA MET A 1 40.86 -2.76 -86.16
C MET A 1 39.81 -3.43 -85.26
N ALA A 2 39.75 -4.77 -85.27
CA ALA A 2 38.84 -5.74 -84.59
C ALA A 2 37.75 -5.20 -83.63
N ARG A 3 36.44 -5.42 -83.86
CA ARG A 3 35.55 -6.62 -83.69
C ARG A 3 35.13 -6.93 -82.24
N ASP A 4 33.80 -7.03 -82.06
CA ASP A 4 32.96 -7.93 -81.22
C ASP A 4 33.57 -8.58 -79.96
N GLU A 5 32.88 -8.80 -78.83
CA GLU A 5 31.44 -8.93 -78.56
C GLU A 5 31.18 -8.81 -77.03
N SER A 6 29.90 -8.81 -76.69
CA SER A 6 29.22 -8.79 -75.38
C SER A 6 29.59 -9.88 -74.36
N VAL A 7 29.30 -9.65 -73.06
CA VAL A 7 28.33 -10.40 -72.20
C VAL A 7 28.57 -10.12 -70.70
N ARG A 8 27.47 -9.98 -69.95
CA ARG A 8 27.34 -9.96 -68.48
C ARG A 8 27.46 -11.38 -67.89
N ASP A 9 27.75 -11.46 -66.59
CA ASP A 9 27.89 -12.62 -65.69
C ASP A 9 29.34 -13.12 -65.52
N THR A 10 29.88 -13.33 -64.32
CA THR A 10 29.32 -13.31 -62.95
C THR A 10 30.47 -13.12 -61.95
N THR A 11 30.12 -12.50 -60.81
CA THR A 11 30.64 -12.74 -59.44
C THR A 11 32.10 -12.39 -59.08
N SER A 12 32.22 -11.19 -58.49
CA SER A 12 33.06 -10.77 -57.33
C SER A 12 34.60 -10.86 -57.41
N PRO A 13 35.38 -10.16 -56.54
CA PRO A 13 35.10 -9.04 -55.60
C PRO A 13 36.04 -7.81 -55.92
N ALA A 14 36.10 -6.64 -55.27
CA ALA A 14 35.67 -6.10 -53.98
C ALA A 14 35.61 -4.54 -54.05
N GLU A 15 34.74 -3.94 -53.22
CA GLU A 15 34.78 -2.65 -52.48
C GLU A 15 34.96 -1.30 -53.23
N GLN A 16 34.35 -0.16 -52.87
CA GLN A 16 33.68 0.34 -51.64
C GLN A 16 32.89 1.62 -52.07
N THR A 17 31.64 1.93 -51.68
CA THR A 17 31.22 2.51 -50.39
C THR A 17 29.71 2.82 -50.45
N VAL A 18 28.91 2.31 -49.51
CA VAL A 18 27.63 2.92 -49.06
C VAL A 18 27.43 2.51 -47.59
N SER A 19 26.97 3.45 -46.76
CA SER A 19 26.87 3.37 -45.30
C SER A 19 25.80 2.41 -44.81
N ASP A 20 26.17 1.58 -43.84
CA ASP A 20 25.40 0.50 -43.24
C ASP A 20 24.47 0.96 -42.10
N ASP A 21 23.20 0.55 -42.17
CA ASP A 21 22.38 0.27 -40.98
C ASP A 21 21.25 -0.70 -41.39
N GLU A 22 21.50 -1.99 -41.21
CA GLU A 22 20.55 -3.01 -40.72
C GLU A 22 21.02 -4.44 -41.02
N ARG A 23 21.28 -5.17 -39.91
CA ARG A 23 21.15 -6.62 -39.67
C ARG A 23 22.37 -7.55 -39.84
N ASN A 24 22.63 -8.15 -38.67
CA ASN A 24 23.24 -9.45 -38.38
C ASN A 24 24.77 -9.56 -38.35
N ASN A 25 25.31 -9.43 -37.13
CA ASN A 25 26.25 -10.43 -36.64
C ASN A 25 25.89 -10.89 -35.23
N THR A 26 25.66 -12.19 -35.14
CA THR A 26 25.42 -13.03 -33.97
C THR A 26 26.64 -13.08 -33.05
N SER A 27 26.38 -13.19 -31.73
CA SER A 27 27.33 -13.56 -30.66
C SER A 27 28.38 -12.48 -30.38
N VAL A 28 28.36 -11.71 -29.29
CA VAL A 28 28.34 -12.10 -27.88
C VAL A 28 27.91 -10.87 -27.07
N ILE A 29 26.80 -10.90 -26.33
CA ILE A 29 26.64 -10.49 -24.91
C ILE A 29 25.28 -11.06 -24.47
N ASP A 30 25.33 -11.81 -23.37
CA ASP A 30 24.41 -12.85 -22.94
C ASP A 30 22.96 -12.42 -22.71
N ARG A 31 22.05 -13.09 -23.42
CA ARG A 31 20.61 -13.17 -23.10
C ARG A 31 20.35 -14.12 -21.91
N ARG A 32 21.27 -14.16 -20.94
CA ARG A 32 21.34 -15.18 -19.87
C ARG A 32 21.39 -14.62 -18.44
N SER A 33 21.03 -13.36 -18.23
CA SER A 33 21.01 -12.78 -16.87
C SER A 33 19.64 -12.30 -16.36
N TYR A 34 18.52 -12.69 -16.98
CA TYR A 34 17.18 -12.35 -16.47
C TYR A 34 16.33 -13.57 -16.09
N LEU A 35 16.97 -14.73 -15.91
CA LEU A 35 16.36 -15.95 -15.34
C LEU A 35 17.40 -16.69 -14.49
N LYS A 36 17.79 -16.05 -13.38
CA LYS A 36 18.33 -16.73 -12.19
C LYS A 36 17.75 -16.06 -10.95
N LEU A 37 16.49 -16.35 -10.67
CA LEU A 37 16.01 -16.51 -9.29
C LEU A 37 14.83 -17.50 -9.28
N ALA A 38 15.19 -18.75 -9.55
CA ALA A 38 14.56 -19.91 -8.94
C ALA A 38 15.73 -20.62 -8.25
N GLY A 39 15.76 -20.60 -6.92
CA GLY A 39 16.82 -21.22 -6.12
C GLY A 39 18.08 -20.37 -5.92
N ALA A 40 17.97 -19.38 -5.03
CA ALA A 40 19.05 -18.86 -4.17
C ALA A 40 18.40 -17.85 -3.22
N THR A 41 17.99 -18.30 -2.04
CA THR A 41 17.55 -17.42 -0.95
C THR A 41 18.77 -16.64 -0.49
N ALA A 42 18.91 -15.40 -0.95
CA ALA A 42 19.78 -14.44 -0.29
C ALA A 42 18.97 -13.87 0.87
N LEU A 43 19.31 -14.28 2.09
CA LEU A 43 18.88 -13.64 3.32
C LEU A 43 19.31 -12.17 3.23
N ALA A 44 18.36 -11.27 3.01
CA ALA A 44 18.53 -9.90 3.41
C ALA A 44 18.35 -9.90 4.92
N THR A 45 19.49 -9.89 5.62
CA THR A 45 19.60 -9.44 7.00
C THR A 45 18.68 -8.24 7.21
N GLY A 46 17.63 -8.42 8.02
CA GLY A 46 16.85 -7.31 8.54
C GLY A 46 17.83 -6.36 9.22
N VAL A 47 18.12 -5.24 8.58
CA VAL A 47 18.68 -4.10 9.30
C VAL A 47 17.55 -3.68 10.22
N SER A 48 17.63 -4.13 11.47
CA SER A 48 16.98 -3.47 12.58
C SER A 48 17.53 -2.04 12.61
N ALA A 49 16.91 -1.13 11.86
CA ALA A 49 16.90 0.26 12.26
C ALA A 49 16.21 0.24 13.62
N GLY A 50 17.02 0.34 14.68
CA GLY A 50 16.50 0.36 16.03
C GLY A 50 15.40 1.40 16.09
N ALA A 51 14.28 1.03 16.71
CA ALA A 51 13.23 1.94 17.08
C ALA A 51 13.85 3.09 17.89
N ALA A 52 14.26 4.14 17.19
CA ALA A 52 14.28 5.46 17.74
C ALA A 52 12.81 5.81 17.88
N SER A 53 12.34 5.86 19.13
CA SER A 53 11.09 6.52 19.50
C SER A 53 10.89 7.77 18.63
N ALA A 54 9.97 7.70 17.67
CA ALA A 54 9.60 8.83 16.85
C ALA A 54 8.30 9.40 17.41
N ALA A 55 8.44 10.34 18.35
CA ALA A 55 7.52 11.45 18.34
C ALA A 55 7.90 12.31 17.12
N GLY A 56 7.12 12.21 16.04
CA GLY A 56 7.16 13.07 14.85
C GLY A 56 7.71 12.40 13.58
N ASP A 57 6.82 11.81 12.76
CA ASP A 57 6.79 11.80 11.27
C ASP A 57 5.83 10.68 10.78
N ASP A 58 4.79 11.02 10.01
CA ASP A 58 3.62 10.15 9.64
C ASP A 58 3.90 9.01 8.63
N TYR A 59 5.16 8.57 8.48
CA TYR A 59 5.56 7.52 7.53
C TYR A 59 6.89 6.84 7.91
N GLU A 60 7.08 5.61 7.43
CA GLU A 60 8.36 4.89 7.61
C GLU A 60 9.37 5.29 6.54
N VAL A 61 10.61 5.58 6.94
CA VAL A 61 11.72 5.84 6.01
C VAL A 61 12.53 4.57 5.77
N ILE A 62 12.68 4.18 4.50
CA ILE A 62 13.46 3.03 4.06
C ILE A 62 14.65 3.48 3.22
N GLU A 63 15.87 3.29 3.72
CA GLU A 63 17.08 3.51 2.93
C GLU A 63 17.32 2.32 1.98
N ALA A 64 17.50 2.61 0.68
CA ALA A 64 17.88 1.62 -0.31
C ALA A 64 19.34 1.15 -0.11
N ARG A 65 19.56 -0.16 -0.07
CA ARG A 65 20.85 -0.83 0.21
C ARG A 65 21.06 -2.13 -0.59
N GLY A 66 20.21 -2.39 -1.58
CA GLY A 66 20.19 -3.59 -2.43
C GLY A 66 19.17 -4.65 -2.02
N GLN A 67 18.29 -4.34 -1.07
CA GLN A 67 17.29 -5.27 -0.55
C GLN A 67 16.12 -5.49 -1.51
N THR A 68 15.38 -6.57 -1.28
CA THR A 68 14.12 -6.87 -1.97
C THR A 68 12.99 -6.87 -0.95
N ILE A 69 11.89 -6.19 -1.28
CA ILE A 69 10.63 -6.19 -0.54
C ILE A 69 9.63 -6.98 -1.35
N THR A 70 8.88 -7.88 -0.70
CA THR A 70 7.81 -8.64 -1.35
C THR A 70 6.48 -8.27 -0.70
N ILE A 71 5.45 -8.11 -1.54
CA ILE A 71 4.07 -7.84 -1.13
C ILE A 71 3.23 -8.98 -1.74
N ASP A 72 2.63 -9.76 -0.85
CA ASP A 72 1.88 -10.96 -1.20
C ASP A 72 0.38 -10.69 -1.36
N SER A 73 -0.37 -11.72 -1.70
CA SER A 73 -1.83 -11.61 -1.93
C SER A 73 -2.54 -11.01 -0.71
N GLY A 74 -3.48 -10.08 -0.94
CA GLY A 74 -4.26 -9.45 0.12
C GLY A 74 -3.52 -8.40 0.96
N GLN A 75 -2.19 -8.27 0.83
CA GLN A 75 -1.43 -7.35 1.65
C GLN A 75 -1.58 -5.90 1.19
N THR A 76 -1.64 -4.99 2.16
CA THR A 76 -1.49 -3.56 1.93
C THR A 76 -0.10 -3.12 2.39
N TRP A 77 0.63 -2.42 1.53
CA TRP A 77 1.93 -1.86 1.84
C TRP A 77 1.91 -0.34 1.59
N GLU A 78 2.09 0.42 2.67
CA GLU A 78 1.76 1.84 2.66
C GLU A 78 2.62 2.73 3.54
N ASN A 79 2.53 4.04 3.27
CA ASN A 79 3.11 5.13 4.04
C ASN A 79 4.63 5.00 4.20
N LYS A 80 5.32 4.91 3.06
CA LYS A 80 6.78 4.72 3.00
C LYS A 80 7.46 5.86 2.24
N LEU A 81 8.54 6.40 2.81
CA LEU A 81 9.49 7.24 2.11
C LEU A 81 10.77 6.44 1.83
N ILE A 82 11.04 6.18 0.56
CA ILE A 82 12.15 5.31 0.13
C ILE A 82 13.28 6.19 -0.40
N ASP A 83 14.42 6.17 0.28
CA ASP A 83 15.60 6.97 -0.09
C ASP A 83 16.61 6.13 -0.90
N PHE A 84 16.77 6.47 -2.18
CA PHE A 84 17.80 5.88 -3.04
C PHE A 84 19.22 6.39 -2.73
N GLY A 85 19.35 7.48 -1.95
CA GLY A 85 20.58 8.22 -1.78
C GLY A 85 21.20 8.57 -3.14
N ASN A 86 22.43 8.10 -3.35
CA ASN A 86 23.11 8.22 -4.65
C ASN A 86 23.04 6.90 -5.44
N ARG A 87 21.84 6.55 -5.95
CA ARG A 87 21.61 5.39 -6.83
C ARG A 87 21.78 4.02 -6.17
N ASN A 88 21.51 3.91 -4.87
CA ASN A 88 21.41 2.62 -4.21
C ASN A 88 20.18 1.85 -4.68
N GLU A 89 20.26 0.53 -4.74
CA GLU A 89 19.19 -0.31 -5.30
C GLU A 89 18.17 -0.75 -4.24
N ILE A 90 16.93 -0.92 -4.67
CA ILE A 90 15.89 -1.67 -3.95
C ILE A 90 14.98 -2.28 -5.01
N SER A 91 14.50 -3.50 -4.79
CA SER A 91 13.50 -4.16 -5.64
C SER A 91 12.23 -4.38 -4.84
N ILE A 92 11.08 -3.94 -5.36
CA ILE A 92 9.79 -4.13 -4.69
C ILE A 92 8.93 -5.02 -5.59
N ILE A 93 8.52 -6.17 -5.06
CA ILE A 93 7.82 -7.21 -5.82
C ILE A 93 6.43 -7.38 -5.24
N ALA A 94 5.40 -6.88 -5.93
CA ALA A 94 4.01 -7.10 -5.54
C ALA A 94 3.41 -8.21 -6.41
N LYS A 95 3.23 -9.40 -5.83
CA LYS A 95 2.83 -10.58 -6.59
C LYS A 95 1.88 -11.45 -5.80
N GLY A 96 0.79 -11.82 -6.44
CA GLY A 96 -0.29 -12.53 -5.77
C GLY A 96 -1.60 -12.11 -6.39
N THR A 97 -2.59 -11.82 -5.58
CA THR A 97 -3.84 -11.19 -6.01
C THR A 97 -4.39 -10.28 -4.92
N ASN A 98 -5.14 -9.25 -5.30
CA ASN A 98 -5.78 -8.32 -4.35
C ASN A 98 -4.80 -7.66 -3.38
N TRP A 99 -3.59 -7.33 -3.82
CA TRP A 99 -2.65 -6.55 -3.03
C TRP A 99 -2.83 -5.05 -3.31
N THR A 100 -2.42 -4.23 -2.34
CA THR A 100 -2.49 -2.77 -2.40
C THR A 100 -1.13 -2.18 -2.07
N VAL A 101 -0.65 -1.25 -2.91
CA VAL A 101 0.50 -0.41 -2.62
C VAL A 101 0.05 1.04 -2.67
N ARG A 102 0.23 1.78 -1.57
CA ARG A 102 -0.22 3.17 -1.55
C ARG A 102 0.65 4.10 -0.73
N ASN A 103 0.57 5.39 -0.99
CA ASN A 103 1.26 6.42 -0.21
C ASN A 103 2.77 6.14 -0.15
N ILE A 104 3.39 6.02 -1.33
CA ILE A 104 4.82 5.69 -1.45
C ILE A 104 5.57 6.86 -2.08
N GLY A 105 6.47 7.45 -1.31
CA GLY A 105 7.41 8.47 -1.77
C GLY A 105 8.77 7.90 -2.11
N PHE A 106 9.41 8.45 -3.14
CA PHE A 106 10.82 8.19 -3.43
C PHE A 106 11.63 9.48 -3.42
N THR A 107 12.80 9.44 -2.77
CA THR A 107 13.83 10.48 -2.78
C THR A 107 15.17 9.91 -3.25
N GLY A 108 16.12 10.78 -3.55
CA GLY A 108 17.42 10.41 -4.09
C GLY A 108 17.36 10.03 -5.58
N THR A 109 18.50 9.60 -6.12
CA THR A 109 18.61 9.34 -7.57
C THR A 109 18.30 7.89 -7.90
N ILE A 110 17.33 7.64 -8.78
CA ILE A 110 16.98 6.29 -9.26
C ILE A 110 18.23 5.53 -9.81
N PRO A 111 18.41 4.24 -9.44
CA PRO A 111 19.47 3.38 -9.98
C PRO A 111 19.40 3.20 -11.48
N TYR A 112 20.47 2.72 -12.10
CA TYR A 112 20.46 2.39 -13.54
C TYR A 112 19.97 0.96 -13.79
N ASN A 113 19.23 0.75 -14.88
CA ASN A 113 18.84 -0.57 -15.39
C ASN A 113 18.04 -1.45 -14.42
N THR A 114 17.25 -0.85 -13.54
CA THR A 114 16.39 -1.58 -12.61
C THR A 114 14.91 -1.40 -12.94
N ALA A 115 14.09 -2.36 -12.51
CA ALA A 115 12.66 -2.14 -12.31
C ALA A 115 12.45 -1.90 -10.81
N VAL A 116 11.98 -0.72 -10.42
CA VAL A 116 11.76 -0.40 -9.00
C VAL A 116 10.64 -1.30 -8.45
N PHE A 117 9.50 -1.32 -9.15
CA PHE A 117 8.43 -2.27 -8.92
C PHE A 117 8.36 -3.34 -10.01
N GLY A 118 8.27 -4.61 -9.60
CA GLY A 118 7.79 -5.71 -10.41
C GLY A 118 6.44 -6.19 -9.89
N VAL A 119 5.37 -6.01 -10.68
CA VAL A 119 3.99 -6.24 -10.21
C VAL A 119 3.24 -7.28 -11.02
N CYS A 120 2.38 -8.06 -10.36
CA CYS A 120 1.58 -9.10 -11.00
C CYS A 120 0.38 -9.52 -10.13
N ASP A 121 -0.85 -9.16 -10.53
CA ASP A 121 -2.03 -9.94 -10.12
C ASP A 121 -2.12 -11.22 -10.97
N SER A 122 -1.85 -12.36 -10.33
CA SER A 122 -1.86 -13.70 -10.93
C SER A 122 -3.06 -14.55 -10.50
N GLY A 123 -3.93 -14.01 -9.64
CA GLY A 123 -5.14 -14.68 -9.15
C GLY A 123 -6.42 -14.25 -9.87
N SER A 124 -6.31 -13.43 -10.91
CA SER A 124 -7.45 -12.84 -11.63
C SER A 124 -8.31 -11.90 -10.78
N GLY A 125 -7.74 -11.33 -9.72
CA GLY A 125 -8.37 -10.31 -8.88
C GLY A 125 -8.04 -8.89 -9.34
N THR A 126 -8.23 -7.92 -8.44
CA THR A 126 -7.91 -6.50 -8.67
C THR A 126 -6.88 -6.06 -7.65
N SER A 127 -5.72 -5.61 -8.14
CA SER A 127 -4.66 -5.05 -7.30
C SER A 127 -4.51 -3.55 -7.53
N VAL A 128 -4.02 -2.83 -6.54
CA VAL A 128 -4.05 -1.35 -6.52
C VAL A 128 -2.65 -0.78 -6.31
N MET A 129 -2.32 0.25 -7.09
CA MET A 129 -1.19 1.15 -6.84
C MET A 129 -1.70 2.59 -6.83
N GLU A 130 -1.68 3.26 -5.69
CA GLU A 130 -2.22 4.62 -5.58
C GLU A 130 -1.31 5.60 -4.82
N ASN A 131 -1.39 6.89 -5.18
CA ASN A 131 -0.67 7.96 -4.49
C ASN A 131 0.85 7.68 -4.35
N ILE A 132 1.53 7.52 -5.48
CA ILE A 132 2.96 7.20 -5.51
C ILE A 132 3.73 8.32 -6.22
N TYR A 133 4.81 8.80 -5.61
CA TYR A 133 5.71 9.78 -6.21
C TYR A 133 7.08 9.19 -6.49
N PHE A 134 7.41 9.01 -7.77
CA PHE A 134 8.77 8.74 -8.22
C PHE A 134 9.45 10.05 -8.59
N GLY A 135 10.51 10.45 -7.86
CA GLY A 135 11.15 11.75 -8.08
C GLY A 135 12.67 11.77 -8.02
N GLU A 136 13.20 13.01 -8.18
CA GLU A 136 14.60 13.43 -7.97
C GLU A 136 15.67 12.86 -8.93
N SER A 137 15.28 12.24 -10.04
CA SER A 137 16.24 11.82 -11.07
C SER A 137 16.76 13.00 -11.89
N THR A 138 18.08 13.07 -12.10
CA THR A 138 18.75 14.23 -12.72
C THR A 138 18.71 14.26 -14.26
N GLY A 139 17.99 13.35 -14.92
CA GLY A 139 17.89 13.30 -16.40
C GLY A 139 19.17 12.88 -17.14
N GLU A 140 20.34 12.98 -16.51
CA GLU A 140 21.61 12.51 -17.04
C GLU A 140 21.72 10.99 -16.88
N GLN A 141 21.53 10.28 -17.99
CA GLN A 141 21.80 8.84 -18.07
C GLN A 141 22.66 8.52 -19.29
N PRO A 142 23.60 7.57 -19.18
CA PRO A 142 24.22 6.96 -20.35
C PRO A 142 23.16 6.45 -21.35
N ALA A 143 23.41 6.61 -22.65
CA ALA A 143 22.41 6.35 -23.69
C ALA A 143 21.80 4.93 -23.66
N SER A 144 22.51 3.94 -23.11
CA SER A 144 22.13 2.54 -23.03
C SER A 144 21.53 2.10 -21.69
N THR A 145 21.36 3.00 -20.72
CA THR A 145 20.87 2.64 -19.38
C THR A 145 19.57 3.34 -19.07
N ARG A 146 18.51 2.60 -18.69
CA ARG A 146 17.22 3.18 -18.31
C ARG A 146 16.49 2.28 -17.34
N SER A 147 16.00 2.88 -16.26
CA SER A 147 15.17 2.17 -15.30
C SER A 147 13.69 2.29 -15.66
N ILE A 148 12.92 1.42 -15.03
CA ILE A 148 11.48 1.33 -15.16
C ILE A 148 10.93 1.53 -13.75
N CYS A 149 10.03 2.50 -13.56
CA CYS A 149 9.39 2.67 -12.25
C CYS A 149 8.52 1.46 -11.94
N ILE A 150 7.62 1.08 -12.86
CA ILE A 150 6.69 -0.03 -12.69
C ILE A 150 6.75 -0.96 -13.90
N TRP A 151 7.11 -2.22 -13.67
CA TRP A 151 7.05 -3.28 -14.68
C TRP A 151 5.91 -4.26 -14.34
N VAL A 152 4.98 -4.44 -15.27
CA VAL A 152 3.88 -5.41 -15.11
C VAL A 152 4.28 -6.73 -15.77
N ASP A 153 4.32 -7.80 -14.98
CA ASP A 153 4.75 -9.12 -15.44
C ASP A 153 3.77 -9.66 -16.50
N PRO A 154 4.26 -10.26 -17.62
CA PRO A 154 3.39 -10.96 -18.58
C PRO A 154 2.44 -11.99 -17.95
N LYS A 155 2.75 -12.54 -16.79
CA LYS A 155 1.88 -13.49 -16.07
C LYS A 155 0.63 -12.84 -15.47
N HIS A 156 0.57 -11.51 -15.40
CA HIS A 156 -0.58 -10.78 -14.90
C HIS A 156 -1.83 -11.16 -15.70
N ASN A 157 -2.85 -11.64 -14.99
CA ASN A 157 -4.13 -12.10 -15.54
C ASN A 157 -5.35 -11.46 -14.85
N GLY A 158 -5.13 -10.60 -13.85
CA GLY A 158 -6.16 -9.81 -13.18
C GLY A 158 -6.30 -8.39 -13.73
N HIS A 159 -6.75 -7.50 -12.88
CA HIS A 159 -6.82 -6.06 -13.10
C HIS A 159 -5.81 -5.34 -12.19
N LEU A 160 -5.21 -4.27 -12.70
CA LEU A 160 -4.33 -3.38 -11.95
C LEU A 160 -4.85 -1.95 -12.09
N ASP A 161 -5.32 -1.39 -10.98
CA ASP A 161 -5.69 0.02 -10.87
C ASP A 161 -4.46 0.83 -10.46
N VAL A 162 -4.10 1.83 -11.27
CA VAL A 162 -2.95 2.73 -11.03
C VAL A 162 -3.47 4.17 -11.03
N THR A 163 -3.58 4.75 -9.84
CA THR A 163 -4.22 6.06 -9.64
C THR A 163 -3.27 7.04 -8.96
N ASN A 164 -3.29 8.32 -9.35
CA ASN A 164 -2.50 9.36 -8.68
C ASN A 164 -1.00 9.01 -8.58
N VAL A 165 -0.42 8.45 -9.65
CA VAL A 165 1.02 8.14 -9.69
C VAL A 165 1.77 9.20 -10.47
N ASN A 166 2.77 9.80 -9.83
CA ASN A 166 3.64 10.80 -10.40
C ASN A 166 4.98 10.19 -10.80
N PHE A 167 5.18 10.02 -12.11
CA PHE A 167 6.44 9.61 -12.72
C PHE A 167 7.30 10.84 -13.04
N ASN A 168 7.81 11.52 -12.00
CA ASN A 168 8.74 12.65 -12.14
C ASN A 168 10.19 12.17 -12.33
N VAL A 169 10.43 11.41 -13.40
CA VAL A 169 11.67 10.65 -13.58
C VAL A 169 12.35 10.91 -14.93
N PRO A 170 12.93 12.10 -15.14
CA PRO A 170 13.65 12.43 -16.36
C PRO A 170 14.64 11.34 -16.77
N GLY A 171 14.55 10.86 -18.01
CA GLY A 171 15.45 9.83 -18.54
C GLY A 171 15.06 8.37 -18.27
N ASN A 172 14.06 8.11 -17.42
CA ASN A 172 13.55 6.76 -17.09
C ASN A 172 12.18 6.48 -17.72
N ASN A 173 11.70 5.25 -17.61
CA ASN A 173 10.34 4.88 -18.01
C ASN A 173 9.41 4.92 -16.79
N GLY A 174 8.16 5.36 -17.00
CA GLY A 174 7.12 5.27 -15.97
C GLY A 174 6.64 3.83 -15.80
N ILE A 175 5.47 3.53 -16.36
CA ILE A 175 4.87 2.17 -16.31
C ILE A 175 5.04 1.41 -17.63
N TYR A 176 5.40 0.14 -17.50
CA TYR A 176 5.55 -0.82 -18.57
C TYR A 176 4.44 -1.88 -18.48
N GLY A 177 3.21 -1.47 -18.81
CA GLY A 177 1.99 -2.27 -18.62
C GLY A 177 1.54 -3.10 -19.82
N SER A 178 2.21 -3.04 -20.97
CA SER A 178 1.72 -3.69 -22.19
C SER A 178 2.00 -5.19 -22.29
N ALA A 179 2.96 -5.72 -21.52
CA ALA A 179 3.41 -7.11 -21.64
C ALA A 179 2.29 -8.16 -21.48
N PRO A 180 1.36 -8.03 -20.51
CA PRO A 180 0.22 -8.93 -20.38
C PRO A 180 -0.58 -9.10 -21.68
N ALA A 181 -0.71 -8.03 -22.47
CA ALA A 181 -1.51 -8.01 -23.70
C ALA A 181 -0.85 -8.72 -24.89
N TYR A 182 0.44 -8.43 -25.16
CA TYR A 182 1.09 -8.88 -26.40
C TYR A 182 1.88 -10.19 -26.25
N ASN A 183 2.37 -10.51 -25.05
CA ASN A 183 3.12 -11.75 -24.79
C ASN A 183 2.80 -12.42 -23.46
N GLY A 184 1.69 -12.05 -22.82
CA GLY A 184 1.29 -12.53 -21.50
C GLY A 184 -0.12 -13.12 -21.42
N ASN A 185 -0.68 -13.12 -20.22
CA ASN A 185 -1.93 -13.78 -19.84
C ASN A 185 -3.18 -12.88 -19.97
N GLY A 186 -3.05 -11.69 -20.56
CA GLY A 186 -4.20 -10.84 -20.88
C GLY A 186 -4.77 -10.03 -19.73
N GLY A 187 -4.07 -9.92 -18.60
CA GLY A 187 -4.43 -8.99 -17.52
C GLY A 187 -4.47 -7.53 -18.00
N THR A 188 -5.18 -6.69 -17.28
CA THR A 188 -5.52 -5.31 -17.68
C THR A 188 -4.95 -4.29 -16.71
N VAL A 189 -4.63 -3.10 -17.23
CA VAL A 189 -4.13 -1.97 -16.44
C VAL A 189 -5.02 -0.77 -16.74
N ALA A 190 -5.51 -0.11 -15.69
CA ALA A 190 -6.18 1.18 -15.75
C ALA A 190 -5.29 2.24 -15.13
N LEU A 191 -4.96 3.28 -15.88
CA LEU A 191 -4.21 4.44 -15.41
C LEU A 191 -5.19 5.60 -15.26
N ASP A 192 -5.34 6.13 -14.05
CA ASP A 192 -6.16 7.30 -13.77
C ASP A 192 -5.36 8.40 -13.07
N SER A 193 -5.55 9.65 -13.48
CA SER A 193 -4.99 10.82 -12.77
C SER A 193 -3.47 10.75 -12.54
N CYS A 194 -2.73 10.11 -13.46
CA CYS A 194 -1.29 9.94 -13.38
C CYS A 194 -0.53 11.05 -14.11
N TYR A 195 0.65 11.40 -13.61
CA TYR A 195 1.54 12.39 -14.22
C TYR A 195 2.83 11.75 -14.73
N GLY A 196 3.30 12.13 -15.92
CA GLY A 196 4.64 11.77 -16.41
C GLY A 196 5.46 12.99 -16.82
N ASN A 197 6.56 13.27 -16.12
CA ASN A 197 7.49 14.36 -16.47
C ASN A 197 8.77 13.79 -17.09
N ASP A 198 9.03 14.14 -18.35
CA ASP A 198 10.29 13.85 -19.04
C ASP A 198 10.73 12.36 -19.03
N CYS A 199 9.77 11.45 -18.87
CA CYS A 199 10.04 10.02 -18.99
C CYS A 199 10.60 9.72 -20.40
N HIS A 200 11.67 8.93 -20.49
CA HIS A 200 12.38 8.72 -21.75
C HIS A 200 11.55 7.96 -22.78
N HIS A 201 11.42 6.62 -22.70
CA HIS A 201 10.68 5.94 -23.78
C HIS A 201 9.20 6.23 -23.71
N THR A 202 8.62 6.22 -22.51
CA THR A 202 7.20 6.47 -22.29
C THR A 202 6.92 6.65 -20.81
N ALA A 203 5.96 7.52 -20.50
CA ALA A 203 5.36 7.57 -19.18
C ALA A 203 4.36 6.43 -19.03
N PHE A 204 3.48 6.25 -20.03
CA PHE A 204 2.35 5.35 -19.99
C PHE A 204 2.42 4.32 -21.12
N ARG A 205 2.71 3.06 -20.79
CA ARG A 205 2.66 1.96 -21.75
C ARG A 205 1.56 0.96 -21.42
N ILE A 206 0.67 0.73 -22.36
CA ILE A 206 -0.46 -0.20 -22.24
C ILE A 206 -0.60 -1.08 -23.50
N GLY A 207 -1.39 -2.14 -23.40
CA GLY A 207 -1.84 -2.95 -24.54
C GLY A 207 -3.33 -2.69 -24.85
N ASP A 208 -3.81 -3.17 -25.99
CA ASP A 208 -5.20 -2.98 -26.43
C ASP A 208 -6.12 -4.17 -26.11
N ASN A 209 -6.04 -4.69 -24.89
CA ASN A 209 -6.86 -5.79 -24.37
C ASN A 209 -7.85 -5.36 -23.27
N GLY A 210 -8.38 -4.14 -23.37
CA GLY A 210 -9.25 -3.52 -22.37
C GLY A 210 -8.54 -2.58 -21.39
N MET A 211 -7.29 -2.18 -21.67
CA MET A 211 -6.56 -1.23 -20.82
C MET A 211 -6.95 0.22 -21.09
N SER A 212 -6.78 1.10 -20.10
CA SER A 212 -7.16 2.51 -20.20
C SER A 212 -6.13 3.49 -19.64
N ILE A 213 -6.15 4.70 -20.18
CA ILE A 213 -5.48 5.90 -19.67
C ILE A 213 -6.53 7.01 -19.59
N ASP A 214 -6.93 7.39 -18.39
CA ASP A 214 -7.97 8.37 -18.13
C ASP A 214 -7.39 9.52 -17.26
N ASN A 215 -7.79 10.77 -17.54
CA ASN A 215 -7.44 11.94 -16.72
C ASN A 215 -5.92 12.18 -16.51
N CYS A 216 -5.08 11.68 -17.41
CA CYS A 216 -3.63 11.70 -17.24
C CYS A 216 -2.97 12.88 -17.95
N MET A 217 -1.77 13.24 -17.48
CA MET A 217 -0.93 14.25 -18.12
C MET A 217 0.49 13.73 -18.33
N SER A 218 1.08 13.95 -19.49
CA SER A 218 2.53 13.75 -19.66
C SER A 218 3.17 14.89 -20.44
N TYR A 219 4.27 15.39 -19.89
CA TYR A 219 5.00 16.53 -20.39
C TYR A 219 6.42 16.14 -20.77
N LYS A 220 6.85 16.60 -21.96
CA LYS A 220 8.24 16.59 -22.39
C LYS A 220 8.80 17.99 -22.47
N SER A 221 10.02 18.21 -22.01
CA SER A 221 10.78 19.46 -22.12
C SER A 221 11.28 19.76 -23.53
N GLY A 222 11.12 18.83 -24.48
CA GLY A 222 11.64 18.97 -25.85
C GLY A 222 13.12 18.57 -26.00
N THR A 223 13.64 17.74 -25.08
CA THR A 223 15.00 17.18 -25.20
C THR A 223 14.98 15.79 -25.85
N ARG A 224 16.08 15.40 -26.52
CA ARG A 224 16.21 14.07 -27.17
C ARG A 224 16.17 12.89 -26.20
N ALA A 225 16.24 13.16 -24.89
CA ALA A 225 16.09 12.16 -23.83
C ALA A 225 14.62 11.79 -23.58
N ALA A 226 13.66 12.43 -24.26
CA ALA A 226 12.25 12.08 -24.26
C ALA A 226 11.83 11.61 -25.66
N ASN A 227 11.24 10.43 -25.76
CA ASN A 227 10.79 9.83 -27.03
C ASN A 227 9.27 9.87 -27.15
N ARG A 228 8.52 9.45 -26.12
CA ARG A 228 7.05 9.38 -26.22
C ARG A 228 6.36 9.68 -24.89
N ASN A 229 5.13 10.17 -24.96
CA ASN A 229 4.26 10.23 -23.78
C ASN A 229 3.59 8.88 -23.57
N VAL A 230 2.78 8.44 -24.53
CA VAL A 230 2.06 7.15 -24.51
C VAL A 230 2.62 6.18 -25.55
N TRP A 231 2.66 4.90 -25.22
CA TRP A 231 2.95 3.84 -26.19
C TRP A 231 1.97 2.67 -26.05
N VAL A 232 1.12 2.48 -27.06
CA VAL A 232 0.10 1.42 -27.10
C VAL A 232 0.58 0.25 -27.95
N TRP A 233 0.53 -0.97 -27.42
CA TRP A 233 0.90 -2.18 -28.15
C TRP A 233 -0.33 -2.96 -28.59
N GLU A 234 -0.30 -3.46 -29.83
CA GLU A 234 -1.23 -4.49 -30.30
C GLU A 234 -1.04 -5.76 -29.46
N GLY A 235 -2.13 -6.17 -28.83
CA GLY A 235 -2.30 -7.33 -27.97
C GLY A 235 -2.94 -8.49 -28.74
N LYS A 236 -3.06 -9.62 -28.05
CA LYS A 236 -3.62 -10.86 -28.62
C LYS A 236 -5.05 -11.14 -28.15
N TYR A 237 -5.62 -10.22 -27.40
CA TYR A 237 -6.90 -10.36 -26.73
C TYR A 237 -7.84 -9.26 -27.22
N ASP A 238 -9.14 -9.54 -27.22
CA ASP A 238 -10.16 -8.54 -27.54
C ASP A 238 -10.28 -7.52 -26.41
N GLY A 239 -10.72 -6.29 -26.72
CA GLY A 239 -11.02 -5.26 -25.71
C GLY A 239 -10.64 -3.84 -26.13
N GLY A 240 -9.62 -3.70 -26.99
CA GLY A 240 -9.10 -2.39 -27.41
C GLY A 240 -8.35 -1.65 -26.29
N ALA A 241 -7.76 -0.51 -26.61
CA ALA A 241 -7.22 0.44 -25.64
C ALA A 241 -8.08 1.69 -25.67
N THR A 242 -8.25 2.36 -24.53
CA THR A 242 -8.88 3.68 -24.50
C THR A 242 -8.02 4.73 -23.84
N ILE A 243 -8.02 5.95 -24.39
CA ILE A 243 -7.39 7.12 -23.80
C ILE A 243 -8.44 8.22 -23.71
N ARG A 244 -8.66 8.78 -22.52
CA ARG A 244 -9.64 9.85 -22.31
C ARG A 244 -9.13 11.01 -21.46
N ASN A 245 -9.71 12.19 -21.68
CA ASN A 245 -9.57 13.37 -20.80
C ASN A 245 -8.11 13.71 -20.45
N SER A 246 -7.20 13.52 -21.39
CA SER A 246 -5.76 13.52 -21.11
C SER A 246 -5.03 14.60 -21.91
N HIS A 247 -3.90 15.07 -21.38
CA HIS A 247 -3.06 16.09 -22.03
C HIS A 247 -1.63 15.61 -22.21
N PHE A 248 -1.15 15.60 -23.46
CA PHE A 248 0.21 15.14 -23.78
C PHE A 248 0.98 16.20 -24.56
N ILE A 249 2.10 16.64 -24.00
CA ILE A 249 2.96 17.70 -24.55
C ILE A 249 4.28 17.08 -24.99
N THR A 250 4.66 17.28 -26.24
CA THR A 250 5.93 16.80 -26.82
C THR A 250 6.97 17.91 -26.92
N ASN A 251 6.53 19.18 -26.97
CA ASN A 251 7.36 20.32 -27.30
C ASN A 251 8.18 20.10 -28.59
N GLY A 252 7.58 19.41 -29.57
CA GLY A 252 8.17 19.17 -30.89
C GLY A 252 9.23 18.06 -30.92
N VAL A 253 9.36 17.26 -29.86
CA VAL A 253 10.27 16.11 -29.82
C VAL A 253 9.52 14.85 -29.40
N GLY A 254 9.56 13.85 -30.27
CA GLY A 254 8.92 12.57 -30.02
C GLY A 254 7.44 12.55 -30.41
N ASP A 255 6.72 11.54 -29.92
CA ASP A 255 5.30 11.32 -30.20
C ASP A 255 4.47 11.44 -28.91
N SER A 256 3.34 12.14 -28.95
CA SER A 256 2.41 12.16 -27.83
C SER A 256 1.74 10.79 -27.64
N ILE A 257 1.31 10.15 -28.74
CA ILE A 257 0.75 8.80 -28.74
C ILE A 257 1.38 8.03 -29.88
N ALA A 258 2.14 6.99 -29.56
CA ALA A 258 2.64 6.05 -30.57
C ALA A 258 2.04 4.67 -30.40
N THR A 259 2.02 3.91 -31.49
CA THR A 259 1.56 2.53 -31.51
C THR A 259 2.69 1.56 -31.89
N ASN A 260 2.59 0.32 -31.43
CA ASN A 260 3.37 -0.80 -31.94
C ASN A 260 2.41 -1.86 -32.48
N GLY A 261 2.44 -2.10 -33.79
CA GLY A 261 1.41 -2.87 -34.48
C GLY A 261 0.20 -1.99 -34.82
N ASN A 262 -0.98 -2.61 -34.95
CA ASN A 262 -2.23 -1.93 -35.27
C ASN A 262 -3.25 -2.09 -34.14
N PRO A 263 -3.00 -1.50 -32.94
CA PRO A 263 -3.92 -1.66 -31.82
C PRO A 263 -5.29 -1.05 -32.12
N ASN A 264 -6.35 -1.66 -31.59
CA ASN A 264 -7.69 -1.08 -31.60
C ASN A 264 -7.79 0.02 -30.53
N LEU A 265 -7.51 1.26 -30.91
CA LEU A 265 -7.40 2.39 -29.99
C LEU A 265 -8.60 3.35 -30.14
N THR A 266 -9.26 3.64 -29.01
CA THR A 266 -10.25 4.71 -28.88
C THR A 266 -9.62 5.92 -28.19
N ILE A 267 -9.83 7.11 -28.76
CA ILE A 267 -9.36 8.40 -28.25
C ILE A 267 -10.58 9.29 -28.07
N ASP A 268 -10.74 9.88 -26.89
CA ASP A 268 -11.87 10.76 -26.54
C ASP A 268 -11.42 11.90 -25.64
N ASN A 269 -11.49 13.15 -26.11
CA ASN A 269 -11.08 14.33 -25.35
C ASN A 269 -9.60 14.30 -24.90
N VAL A 270 -8.70 14.01 -25.84
CA VAL A 270 -7.25 13.93 -25.64
C VAL A 270 -6.56 15.06 -26.39
N HIS A 271 -5.94 15.96 -25.64
CA HIS A 271 -5.28 17.14 -26.19
C HIS A 271 -3.79 16.88 -26.42
N THR A 272 -3.30 17.11 -27.64
CA THR A 272 -1.87 17.00 -27.96
C THR A 272 -1.37 18.18 -28.78
N ASP A 273 -0.06 18.42 -28.76
CA ASP A 273 0.60 19.50 -29.52
C ASP A 273 1.10 19.06 -30.90
N ASP A 274 1.04 17.76 -31.19
CA ASP A 274 1.48 17.11 -32.42
C ASP A 274 0.34 16.53 -33.28
N GLY A 275 -0.91 16.60 -32.78
CA GLY A 275 -2.10 16.18 -33.51
C GLY A 275 -2.41 14.68 -33.50
N HIS A 276 -1.77 13.87 -32.65
CA HIS A 276 -2.17 12.47 -32.47
C HIS A 276 -3.42 12.27 -31.60
N GLY A 277 -3.82 13.26 -30.80
CA GLY A 277 -5.11 13.29 -30.10
C GLY A 277 -6.25 13.84 -30.96
N ASP A 278 -7.47 13.87 -30.42
CA ASP A 278 -8.65 14.48 -31.02
C ASP A 278 -8.89 15.93 -30.56
N GLY A 279 -8.11 16.41 -29.58
CA GLY A 279 -8.05 17.79 -29.12
C GLY A 279 -6.69 18.46 -29.39
N SER A 280 -6.68 19.80 -29.39
CA SER A 280 -5.47 20.63 -29.52
C SER A 280 -5.23 21.47 -28.26
N ASN A 281 -4.09 22.17 -28.19
CA ASN A 281 -3.72 23.07 -27.07
C ASN A 281 -3.67 22.34 -25.72
N PRO A 282 -2.81 21.31 -25.58
CA PRO A 282 -2.64 20.63 -24.31
C PRO A 282 -2.20 21.60 -23.20
N LYS A 283 -2.63 21.31 -21.97
CA LYS A 283 -2.28 22.09 -20.78
C LYS A 283 -1.28 21.29 -19.96
N HIS A 284 -0.33 22.01 -19.36
CA HIS A 284 0.64 21.42 -18.44
C HIS A 284 0.13 21.61 -17.00
N PHE A 285 -0.33 20.54 -16.38
CA PHE A 285 -0.74 20.48 -14.97
C PHE A 285 -0.49 19.10 -14.36
N VAL A 286 -0.05 19.03 -13.12
CA VAL A 286 -0.10 17.77 -12.35
C VAL A 286 -1.59 17.47 -12.07
N PRO A 287 -2.12 16.27 -12.39
CA PRO A 287 -3.51 15.93 -12.09
C PRO A 287 -3.84 16.12 -10.61
N GLU A 288 -5.11 16.39 -10.32
CA GLU A 288 -5.59 16.52 -8.94
C GLU A 288 -5.41 15.19 -8.19
N GLY A 289 -5.03 15.25 -6.91
CA GLY A 289 -4.71 14.08 -6.09
C GLY A 289 -3.34 13.43 -6.38
N CYS A 290 -2.69 13.77 -7.49
CA CYS A 290 -1.36 13.24 -7.81
C CYS A 290 -0.27 13.94 -6.97
N PRO A 291 0.55 13.21 -6.20
CA PRO A 291 1.51 13.79 -5.25
C PRO A 291 2.64 14.53 -5.97
N LYS A 292 3.20 15.59 -5.36
CA LYS A 292 4.27 16.41 -5.97
C LYS A 292 5.64 16.26 -5.30
N SER A 293 5.73 15.56 -4.18
CA SER A 293 7.00 15.18 -3.55
C SER A 293 6.92 13.77 -2.96
N GLY A 294 8.09 13.23 -2.58
CA GLY A 294 8.17 11.93 -1.92
C GLY A 294 7.47 11.98 -0.57
N GLU A 295 7.74 13.01 0.23
CA GLU A 295 7.13 13.22 1.54
C GLU A 295 5.62 13.39 1.44
N GLU A 296 5.12 14.10 0.43
CA GLU A 296 3.69 14.24 0.15
C GLU A 296 3.01 12.90 -0.13
N ALA A 297 3.64 12.07 -0.96
CA ALA A 297 3.14 10.72 -1.21
C ALA A 297 3.21 9.85 0.06
N ALA A 298 4.36 9.85 0.74
CA ALA A 298 4.64 9.00 1.90
C ALA A 298 3.72 9.29 3.08
N SER A 299 3.42 10.57 3.33
CA SER A 299 2.50 11.00 4.41
C SER A 299 1.02 10.78 4.08
N GLY A 300 0.69 10.36 2.86
CA GLY A 300 -0.70 10.23 2.41
C GLY A 300 -1.42 11.58 2.22
N GLY A 301 -0.80 12.70 2.58
CA GLY A 301 -1.39 14.02 2.50
C GLY A 301 -1.07 14.69 1.16
N SER A 302 -2.04 14.77 0.25
CA SER A 302 -1.88 15.59 -0.97
C SER A 302 -1.68 17.07 -0.59
N SER A 303 -0.51 17.60 -0.88
CA SER A 303 -0.12 18.97 -0.53
C SER A 303 -0.76 19.97 -1.51
N ASN A 304 -1.74 20.71 -1.00
CA ASN A 304 -2.06 22.05 -1.51
C ASN A 304 -1.22 23.09 -0.74
N SER A 305 0.11 23.01 -0.88
CA SER A 305 0.98 24.16 -0.58
C SER A 305 0.98 25.12 -1.76
N ALA A 306 0.10 26.12 -1.73
CA ALA A 306 0.22 27.30 -2.57
C ALA A 306 1.19 28.29 -1.92
N SER A 307 2.39 28.40 -2.50
CA SER A 307 3.37 29.44 -2.20
C SER A 307 2.80 30.84 -2.49
N SER A 308 3.04 31.74 -1.54
CA SER A 308 2.68 33.15 -1.49
C SER A 308 3.24 33.99 -2.65
N THR A 309 2.40 34.64 -3.48
CA THR A 309 2.35 36.10 -3.74
C THR A 309 1.20 36.49 -4.72
N PRO A 310 0.65 37.72 -4.64
CA PRO A 310 -0.72 38.02 -5.01
C PRO A 310 -0.88 38.44 -6.47
N SER A 311 -2.00 38.09 -7.11
CA SER A 311 -3.01 39.07 -7.59
C SER A 311 -4.11 38.42 -8.46
N THR A 312 -5.35 38.73 -8.05
CA THR A 312 -6.59 38.97 -8.83
C THR A 312 -7.23 37.85 -9.66
N ASP A 313 -8.41 37.49 -9.15
CA ASP A 313 -9.70 37.24 -9.83
C ASP A 313 -10.08 35.79 -10.19
N GLU A 314 -10.89 35.22 -9.27
CA GLU A 314 -12.15 34.47 -9.42
C GLU A 314 -12.33 33.57 -10.66
N ASP A 315 -12.46 32.25 -10.45
CA ASP A 315 -13.76 31.61 -10.16
C ASP A 315 -13.57 30.12 -9.72
N THR A 316 -14.42 29.70 -8.80
CA THR A 316 -14.47 28.48 -7.99
C THR A 316 -15.00 27.24 -8.70
N ASP A 317 -14.33 26.08 -8.53
CA ASP A 317 -14.99 24.80 -8.20
C ASP A 317 -13.94 23.74 -7.79
N ARG A 318 -13.61 23.68 -6.49
CA ARG A 318 -13.23 22.44 -5.81
C ARG A 318 -14.25 22.36 -4.69
N SER A 319 -15.17 21.41 -4.77
CA SER A 319 -16.35 21.33 -3.89
C SER A 319 -15.96 21.50 -2.43
N GLU A 320 -16.16 22.70 -1.87
CA GLU A 320 -15.97 22.97 -0.45
C GLU A 320 -17.13 22.29 0.29
N ASN A 321 -16.84 21.24 1.05
CA ASN A 321 -17.84 20.62 1.90
C ASN A 321 -18.19 21.56 3.05
N THR A 322 -19.44 21.52 3.50
CA THR A 322 -19.93 22.37 4.58
C THR A 322 -20.52 21.53 5.68
N LEU A 323 -20.20 21.84 6.93
CA LEU A 323 -20.83 21.25 8.11
C LEU A 323 -21.51 22.36 8.91
N LEU A 324 -22.76 22.14 9.31
CA LEU A 324 -23.53 23.06 10.15
C LEU A 324 -24.05 22.31 11.37
N VAL A 325 -23.69 22.78 12.56
CA VAL A 325 -24.24 22.32 13.83
C VAL A 325 -25.31 23.34 14.27
N ASP A 326 -26.58 22.92 14.26
CA ASP A 326 -27.74 23.76 14.58
C ASP A 326 -28.34 23.41 15.94
N GLY A 327 -28.01 24.22 16.96
CA GLY A 327 -28.63 24.14 18.29
C GLY A 327 -29.86 25.05 18.45
N VAL A 328 -30.31 25.76 17.41
CA VAL A 328 -31.46 26.66 17.56
C VAL A 328 -32.73 25.88 17.89
N GLY A 329 -33.33 26.25 19.03
CA GLY A 329 -34.56 25.63 19.55
C GLY A 329 -34.33 24.31 20.29
N THR A 330 -33.10 23.92 20.58
CA THR A 330 -32.77 22.82 21.50
C THR A 330 -32.72 23.32 22.94
N ALA A 331 -32.83 22.40 23.91
CA ALA A 331 -32.72 22.71 25.32
C ALA A 331 -31.34 22.29 25.84
N GLY A 332 -30.71 23.16 26.63
CA GLY A 332 -29.37 22.88 27.17
C GLY A 332 -28.26 23.14 26.16
N ASP A 333 -27.10 22.60 26.45
CA ASP A 333 -25.92 22.67 25.61
C ASP A 333 -25.64 21.37 24.87
N THR A 334 -25.02 21.51 23.70
CA THR A 334 -24.59 20.38 22.89
C THR A 334 -23.14 20.57 22.52
N ARG A 335 -22.31 19.59 22.87
CA ARG A 335 -20.92 19.52 22.42
C ARG A 335 -20.87 18.74 21.12
N TYR A 336 -19.98 19.15 20.24
CA TYR A 336 -19.71 18.44 19.00
C TYR A 336 -18.22 18.26 18.82
N GLU A 337 -17.88 17.15 18.19
CA GLU A 337 -16.53 16.77 17.83
C GLU A 337 -16.60 16.07 16.48
N PHE A 338 -15.74 16.43 15.55
CA PHE A 338 -15.69 15.77 14.24
C PHE A 338 -14.31 15.86 13.61
N THR A 339 -13.99 14.87 12.80
CA THR A 339 -12.72 14.76 12.10
C THR A 339 -12.98 14.76 10.61
N VAL A 340 -12.19 15.53 9.87
CA VAL A 340 -12.24 15.60 8.41
C VAL A 340 -10.89 15.26 7.81
N SER A 341 -10.90 14.61 6.65
CA SER A 341 -9.67 14.17 5.98
C SER A 341 -8.86 15.33 5.35
N GLY A 342 -9.43 16.54 5.33
CA GLY A 342 -8.79 17.74 4.80
C GLY A 342 -8.88 18.95 5.73
N ALA A 343 -8.38 20.10 5.26
CA ALA A 343 -8.37 21.32 6.07
C ALA A 343 -9.80 21.80 6.37
N ALA A 344 -10.03 22.25 7.61
CA ALA A 344 -11.27 22.87 8.04
C ALA A 344 -11.07 24.34 8.44
N GLU A 345 -12.09 25.16 8.20
CA GLU A 345 -12.18 26.53 8.70
C GLU A 345 -13.58 26.85 9.23
N LYS A 346 -13.66 27.75 10.21
CA LYS A 346 -14.94 28.25 10.73
C LYS A 346 -15.65 29.07 9.67
N ALA A 347 -16.96 28.96 9.58
CA ALA A 347 -17.79 29.59 8.58
C ALA A 347 -19.07 30.20 9.19
N THR A 348 -19.70 31.12 8.47
CA THR A 348 -20.92 31.84 8.92
C THR A 348 -22.20 31.32 8.26
N ILE A 349 -22.22 30.04 7.89
CA ILE A 349 -23.32 29.42 7.12
C ILE A 349 -24.64 29.51 7.91
N LYS A 350 -25.72 29.96 7.26
CA LYS A 350 -27.05 30.18 7.89
C LYS A 350 -27.00 31.04 9.17
N GLY A 351 -26.07 31.99 9.24
CA GLY A 351 -25.93 32.89 10.39
C GLY A 351 -25.26 32.26 11.60
N ALA A 352 -24.46 31.20 11.37
CA ALA A 352 -23.59 30.63 12.38
C ALA A 352 -22.53 31.63 12.87
N THR A 353 -22.15 31.47 14.13
CA THR A 353 -21.14 32.29 14.80
C THR A 353 -19.73 31.81 14.45
N ILE A 354 -18.79 32.76 14.41
CA ILE A 354 -17.36 32.48 14.49
C ILE A 354 -16.91 33.09 15.80
N ASP A 355 -16.55 32.25 16.76
CA ASP A 355 -16.00 32.67 18.03
C ASP A 355 -14.87 31.75 18.48
N ASP A 356 -14.16 32.15 19.53
CA ASP A 356 -12.98 31.43 20.03
C ASP A 356 -13.34 30.16 20.84
N GLY A 357 -14.62 29.82 20.97
CA GLY A 357 -15.13 28.65 21.68
C GLY A 357 -14.94 27.33 20.94
N ASP A 358 -14.72 27.37 19.62
CA ASP A 358 -14.43 26.17 18.82
C ASP A 358 -12.93 26.03 18.56
N SER A 359 -12.42 24.81 18.55
CA SER A 359 -11.02 24.50 18.20
C SER A 359 -10.95 23.80 16.86
N ILE A 360 -9.91 24.07 16.09
CA ILE A 360 -9.56 23.33 14.88
C ILE A 360 -8.07 23.00 14.99
N GLU A 361 -7.74 21.72 15.12
CA GLU A 361 -6.38 21.22 15.21
C GLU A 361 -6.22 20.08 14.21
N SER A 362 -5.44 20.29 13.14
CA SER A 362 -5.12 19.26 12.15
C SER A 362 -6.32 18.46 11.59
N GLY A 363 -7.43 19.14 11.26
CA GLY A 363 -8.63 18.47 10.72
C GLY A 363 -9.57 17.90 11.78
N HIS A 364 -9.19 17.98 13.05
CA HIS A 364 -10.03 17.67 14.20
C HIS A 364 -10.68 18.93 14.77
N ILE A 365 -12.01 18.92 14.90
CA ILE A 365 -12.81 20.08 15.27
C ILE A 365 -13.62 19.76 16.51
N THR A 366 -13.53 20.61 17.54
CA THR A 366 -14.39 20.54 18.72
C THR A 366 -15.10 21.88 18.94
N GLY A 367 -16.30 21.84 19.50
CA GLY A 367 -17.02 23.06 19.85
C GLY A 367 -18.31 22.81 20.60
N ARG A 368 -19.09 23.87 20.80
CA ARG A 368 -20.34 23.79 21.57
C ARG A 368 -21.39 24.78 21.08
N VAL A 369 -22.55 24.25 20.75
CA VAL A 369 -23.76 25.05 20.49
C VAL A 369 -24.74 24.96 21.66
N ALA A 370 -25.56 25.98 21.81
CA ALA A 370 -26.83 25.90 22.54
C ALA A 370 -27.90 26.58 21.69
N GLY A 371 -28.46 27.72 22.09
CA GLY A 371 -29.45 28.44 21.29
C GLY A 371 -28.94 29.14 20.01
N TRP A 372 -27.78 28.76 19.50
CA TRP A 372 -27.12 29.33 18.31
C TRP A 372 -26.59 28.22 17.39
N ARG A 373 -25.86 28.59 16.34
CA ARG A 373 -25.31 27.68 15.34
C ARG A 373 -23.83 27.91 15.17
N ASP A 374 -23.09 26.85 14.89
CA ASP A 374 -21.70 26.90 14.43
C ASP A 374 -21.61 26.21 13.08
N ALA A 375 -20.69 26.66 12.22
CA ALA A 375 -20.53 26.09 10.90
C ALA A 375 -19.07 26.07 10.48
N PHE A 376 -18.76 25.15 9.58
CA PHE A 376 -17.42 24.92 9.08
C PHE A 376 -17.46 24.68 7.57
N ARG A 377 -16.41 25.12 6.89
CA ARG A 377 -16.06 24.62 5.57
C ARG A 377 -14.90 23.66 5.72
N PHE A 378 -14.92 22.57 4.99
CA PHE A 378 -13.83 21.62 5.00
C PHE A 378 -13.58 21.04 3.61
N ALA A 379 -12.34 20.67 3.36
CA ALA A 379 -11.96 19.84 2.23
C ALA A 379 -11.91 18.37 2.67
N GLY A 380 -11.99 17.46 1.71
CA GLY A 380 -12.00 16.02 2.01
C GLY A 380 -13.32 15.55 2.60
N ASP A 381 -13.31 14.35 3.16
CA ASP A 381 -14.49 13.66 3.68
C ASP A 381 -14.67 13.92 5.17
N LEU A 382 -15.91 13.80 5.64
CA LEU A 382 -16.20 13.74 7.07
C LEU A 382 -15.97 12.30 7.54
N GLU A 383 -14.97 12.11 8.39
CA GLU A 383 -14.51 10.78 8.82
C GLU A 383 -15.18 10.34 10.13
N GLU A 384 -15.31 11.27 11.08
CA GLU A 384 -15.91 11.04 12.40
C GLU A 384 -16.86 12.18 12.74
N LEU A 385 -17.97 11.89 13.42
CA LEU A 385 -18.90 12.91 13.91
C LEU A 385 -19.57 12.44 15.21
N THR A 386 -19.32 13.17 16.29
CA THR A 386 -19.91 12.94 17.61
C THR A 386 -20.72 14.16 18.04
N ILE A 387 -21.93 13.93 18.56
CA ILE A 387 -22.82 14.97 19.10
C ILE A 387 -23.32 14.55 20.47
N GLU A 388 -22.92 15.29 21.51
CA GLU A 388 -23.41 15.10 22.87
C GLU A 388 -24.48 16.15 23.19
N GLY A 389 -25.73 15.87 22.80
CA GLY A 389 -26.89 16.72 23.06
C GLY A 389 -27.91 16.73 21.92
N ASP A 390 -28.83 17.69 21.95
CA ASP A 390 -30.01 17.73 21.06
C ASP A 390 -29.78 18.47 19.72
N ALA A 391 -28.56 18.97 19.45
CA ALA A 391 -28.27 19.70 18.21
C ALA A 391 -28.43 18.83 16.95
N ARG A 392 -28.75 19.49 15.83
CA ARG A 392 -28.91 18.82 14.52
C ARG A 392 -27.70 19.14 13.66
N VAL A 393 -27.15 18.14 12.99
CA VAL A 393 -26.01 18.33 12.06
C VAL A 393 -26.47 18.25 10.62
N PHE A 394 -25.90 19.11 9.78
CA PHE A 394 -26.09 19.08 8.34
C PHE A 394 -24.75 19.10 7.62
N VAL A 395 -24.55 18.17 6.69
CA VAL A 395 -23.39 18.13 5.79
C VAL A 395 -23.87 18.49 4.39
N ASN A 396 -23.25 19.48 3.76
CA ASN A 396 -23.66 19.99 2.44
C ASN A 396 -25.14 20.39 2.34
N GLY A 397 -25.70 20.81 3.49
CA GLY A 397 -27.11 21.19 3.61
C GLY A 397 -28.08 20.03 3.80
N GLU A 398 -27.63 18.78 3.74
CA GLU A 398 -28.41 17.58 4.04
C GLU A 398 -28.27 17.19 5.50
N ARG A 399 -29.38 16.78 6.13
CA ARG A 399 -29.35 16.36 7.54
C ARG A 399 -28.74 14.97 7.64
N VAL A 400 -27.75 14.82 8.51
CA VAL A 400 -27.05 13.55 8.73
C VAL A 400 -27.32 13.00 10.13
N ASP A 401 -27.15 11.70 10.31
CA ASP A 401 -27.10 11.06 11.62
C ASP A 401 -25.62 10.91 12.03
N PRO A 402 -25.18 11.45 13.18
CA PRO A 402 -23.82 11.25 13.68
C PRO A 402 -23.39 9.78 13.75
N ALA A 403 -24.33 8.86 14.00
CA ALA A 403 -24.05 7.42 14.07
C ALA A 403 -23.62 6.81 12.72
N ASP A 404 -23.79 7.52 11.60
CA ASP A 404 -23.35 7.08 10.27
C ASP A 404 -21.85 7.36 10.02
N TYR A 405 -21.14 8.01 10.95
CA TYR A 405 -19.75 8.45 10.80
C TYR A 405 -18.86 7.88 11.91
N GLY A 406 -17.62 7.52 11.56
CA GLY A 406 -16.67 6.78 12.39
C GLY A 406 -16.27 5.43 11.76
N GLN A 407 -15.24 4.78 12.31
CA GLN A 407 -14.79 3.47 11.80
C GLN A 407 -15.92 2.43 11.86
N GLU A 408 -16.21 1.75 10.73
CA GLU A 408 -17.11 0.59 10.71
C GLU A 408 -16.63 -0.44 11.74
N LYS A 409 -17.53 -0.89 12.61
CA LYS A 409 -17.25 -1.88 13.66
C LYS A 409 -17.91 -3.21 13.29
N PRO A 410 -17.38 -3.95 12.31
CA PRO A 410 -18.03 -5.15 11.79
C PRO A 410 -18.06 -6.30 12.80
N HIS A 411 -17.20 -6.25 13.84
CA HIS A 411 -17.03 -7.33 14.78
C HIS A 411 -17.85 -7.14 16.06
N VAL A 412 -18.36 -8.24 16.61
CA VAL A 412 -19.05 -8.29 17.90
C VAL A 412 -18.28 -9.17 18.87
N LEU A 413 -17.80 -8.57 19.96
CA LEU A 413 -17.23 -9.28 21.09
C LEU A 413 -18.34 -9.55 22.12
N THR A 414 -18.47 -10.80 22.57
CA THR A 414 -19.47 -11.19 23.59
C THR A 414 -18.78 -11.88 24.77
N LEU A 415 -18.95 -11.31 25.96
CA LEU A 415 -18.61 -11.93 27.24
C LEU A 415 -19.85 -12.60 27.84
N VAL A 416 -19.74 -13.84 28.31
CA VAL A 416 -20.84 -14.55 29.00
C VAL A 416 -20.39 -14.99 30.38
N GLY A 417 -21.01 -14.39 31.40
CA GLY A 417 -20.72 -14.66 32.81
C GLY A 417 -21.10 -16.09 33.23
N ASN A 418 -20.28 -16.70 34.08
CA ASN A 418 -20.44 -18.09 34.54
C ASN A 418 -21.09 -18.21 35.93
N GLY A 419 -21.58 -17.11 36.51
CA GLY A 419 -22.20 -17.06 37.83
C GLY A 419 -21.27 -16.68 38.98
N THR A 420 -20.00 -16.42 38.69
CA THR A 420 -19.02 -15.79 39.61
C THR A 420 -18.52 -14.49 39.00
N THR A 421 -18.29 -13.47 39.83
CA THR A 421 -17.80 -12.17 39.36
C THR A 421 -16.41 -12.34 38.74
N ALA A 422 -16.22 -11.75 37.56
CA ALA A 422 -14.97 -11.63 36.87
C ALA A 422 -14.75 -10.18 36.46
N ASN A 423 -13.65 -9.59 36.89
CA ASN A 423 -13.19 -8.28 36.43
C ASN A 423 -12.27 -8.48 35.22
N TYR A 424 -12.46 -7.67 34.19
CA TYR A 424 -11.75 -7.84 32.92
C TYR A 424 -11.22 -6.52 32.37
N GLU A 425 -10.21 -6.65 31.52
CA GLU A 425 -9.66 -5.63 30.63
C GLU A 425 -9.60 -6.21 29.21
N LEU A 426 -10.00 -5.44 28.22
CA LEU A 426 -10.04 -5.85 26.81
C LEU A 426 -9.35 -4.76 25.97
N ALA A 427 -8.62 -5.14 24.93
CA ALA A 427 -8.06 -4.18 23.98
C ALA A 427 -8.27 -4.62 22.53
N VAL A 428 -8.42 -3.64 21.64
CA VAL A 428 -8.45 -3.82 20.18
C VAL A 428 -7.42 -2.90 19.51
N ASP A 429 -6.99 -3.24 18.30
CA ASP A 429 -6.13 -2.35 17.48
C ASP A 429 -6.94 -1.26 16.72
N GLY A 430 -8.27 -1.39 16.68
CA GLY A 430 -9.20 -0.40 16.16
C GLY A 430 -9.92 0.36 17.28
N THR A 431 -11.24 0.52 17.14
CA THR A 431 -12.10 1.20 18.13
C THR A 431 -13.14 0.23 18.68
N ILE A 432 -13.48 0.34 19.96
CA ILE A 432 -14.45 -0.51 20.65
C ILE A 432 -15.47 0.34 21.41
N GLU A 433 -16.73 -0.07 21.38
CA GLU A 433 -17.83 0.64 22.05
C GLU A 433 -18.78 -0.33 22.77
N THR A 434 -19.45 0.18 23.81
CA THR A 434 -20.59 -0.49 24.45
C THR A 434 -21.81 -0.43 23.53
N ILE A 435 -22.79 -1.30 23.76
CA ILE A 435 -24.05 -1.29 23.01
C ILE A 435 -25.13 -0.69 23.92
N GLU A 436 -25.74 0.42 23.50
CA GLU A 436 -26.80 1.08 24.27
C GLU A 436 -27.91 0.09 24.66
N GLY A 437 -28.23 0.02 25.96
CA GLY A 437 -29.24 -0.88 26.51
C GLY A 437 -28.83 -2.35 26.65
N ASP A 438 -27.59 -2.71 26.33
CA ASP A 438 -26.94 -3.97 26.74
C ASP A 438 -26.32 -3.81 28.15
N ASP A 439 -26.02 -4.93 28.83
CA ASP A 439 -25.35 -4.90 30.13
C ASP A 439 -23.95 -4.26 30.03
N SER A 440 -23.31 -4.25 28.85
CA SER A 440 -22.03 -3.56 28.64
C SER A 440 -22.10 -2.05 28.92
N ASP A 441 -23.23 -1.40 28.64
CA ASP A 441 -23.44 0.04 28.83
C ASP A 441 -23.53 0.44 30.32
N GLU A 442 -23.95 -0.49 31.19
CA GLU A 442 -24.07 -0.24 32.63
C GLU A 442 -22.81 -0.67 33.42
N TYR A 443 -22.11 -1.71 32.96
CA TYR A 443 -21.08 -2.40 33.75
C TYR A 443 -19.66 -2.38 33.14
N ALA A 444 -19.47 -1.72 32.00
CA ALA A 444 -18.16 -1.55 31.36
C ALA A 444 -17.84 -0.06 31.12
N THR A 445 -16.57 0.27 31.01
CA THR A 445 -16.08 1.60 30.68
C THR A 445 -15.07 1.50 29.55
N VAL A 446 -15.30 2.23 28.47
CA VAL A 446 -14.34 2.35 27.35
C VAL A 446 -13.35 3.47 27.67
N SER A 447 -12.06 3.15 27.66
CA SER A 447 -10.96 4.11 27.79
C SER A 447 -10.23 4.26 26.46
N SER A 448 -9.86 5.50 26.12
CA SER A 448 -9.10 5.84 24.90
C SER A 448 -9.72 5.36 23.56
N GLY A 449 -10.98 4.93 23.57
CA GLY A 449 -11.71 4.45 22.38
C GLY A 449 -11.35 3.03 21.93
N ASN A 450 -10.34 2.37 22.51
CA ASN A 450 -9.84 1.05 22.08
C ASN A 450 -9.60 0.05 23.22
N THR A 451 -9.80 0.47 24.48
CA THR A 451 -9.65 -0.38 25.66
C THR A 451 -10.96 -0.38 26.45
N VAL A 452 -11.32 -1.52 27.04
CA VAL A 452 -12.50 -1.65 27.89
C VAL A 452 -12.12 -2.27 29.22
N GLU A 453 -12.51 -1.63 30.31
CA GLU A 453 -12.45 -2.21 31.66
C GLU A 453 -13.88 -2.46 32.16
N GLY A 454 -14.12 -3.58 32.82
CA GLY A 454 -15.44 -3.87 33.34
C GLY A 454 -15.53 -5.08 34.26
N SER A 455 -16.75 -5.41 34.65
CA SER A 455 -17.03 -6.60 35.46
C SER A 455 -18.27 -7.34 34.97
N ILE A 456 -18.25 -8.66 35.09
CA ILE A 456 -19.37 -9.52 34.70
C ILE A 456 -19.54 -10.66 35.72
N GLU A 457 -20.77 -10.97 36.13
CA GLU A 457 -21.07 -12.11 37.01
C GLU A 457 -22.04 -13.09 36.34
N ARG A 458 -23.16 -12.58 35.82
CA ARG A 458 -24.19 -13.31 35.08
C ARG A 458 -24.56 -12.53 33.82
N ALA A 459 -25.33 -13.16 32.95
CA ALA A 459 -25.77 -12.60 31.66
C ALA A 459 -24.61 -12.45 30.65
N ALA A 460 -24.87 -11.72 29.57
CA ALA A 460 -23.92 -11.49 28.50
C ALA A 460 -23.72 -9.98 28.29
N GLN A 461 -22.47 -9.58 28.08
CA GLN A 461 -22.11 -8.23 27.70
C GLN A 461 -21.57 -8.25 26.28
N ARG A 462 -22.00 -7.29 25.46
CA ARG A 462 -21.63 -7.21 24.05
C ARG A 462 -20.98 -5.87 23.72
N PHE A 463 -19.94 -5.93 22.90
CA PHE A 463 -19.21 -4.77 22.40
C PHE A 463 -19.13 -4.85 20.88
N ARG A 464 -19.18 -3.70 20.21
CA ARG A 464 -18.85 -3.59 18.80
C ARG A 464 -17.46 -3.05 18.66
N PHE A 465 -16.68 -3.64 17.76
CA PHE A 465 -15.34 -3.13 17.50
C PHE A 465 -14.94 -3.20 16.02
N SER A 466 -14.03 -2.31 15.65
CA SER A 466 -13.25 -2.35 14.41
C SER A 466 -11.87 -2.93 14.69
N GLY A 467 -11.22 -3.46 13.66
CA GLY A 467 -9.90 -4.05 13.81
C GLY A 467 -9.93 -5.44 14.46
N THR A 468 -8.85 -5.81 15.15
CA THR A 468 -8.66 -7.11 15.79
C THR A 468 -8.65 -7.00 17.31
N LEU A 469 -9.05 -8.08 17.99
CA LEU A 469 -8.97 -8.21 19.45
C LEU A 469 -7.54 -8.55 19.84
N THR A 470 -6.89 -7.66 20.59
CA THR A 470 -5.46 -7.73 20.91
C THR A 470 -5.19 -8.17 22.35
N ASP A 471 -6.14 -7.96 23.27
CA ASP A 471 -6.01 -8.40 24.67
C ASP A 471 -7.36 -8.79 25.28
N VAL A 472 -7.37 -9.82 26.14
CA VAL A 472 -8.54 -10.31 26.89
C VAL A 472 -8.13 -10.75 28.30
N THR A 473 -7.77 -9.80 29.14
CA THR A 473 -7.30 -10.07 30.50
C THR A 473 -8.46 -10.20 31.49
N PHE A 474 -8.46 -11.26 32.31
CA PHE A 474 -9.31 -11.35 33.52
C PHE A 474 -8.46 -11.12 34.77
N LEU A 475 -8.67 -10.00 35.45
CA LEU A 475 -7.96 -9.64 36.69
C LEU A 475 -8.35 -10.57 37.85
N ASP A 476 -9.59 -11.01 37.86
CA ASP A 476 -10.09 -12.09 38.70
C ASP A 476 -11.27 -12.80 38.01
N GLY A 477 -11.56 -14.03 38.44
CA GLY A 477 -12.64 -14.83 37.87
C GLY A 477 -12.36 -15.26 36.42
N SER A 478 -13.42 -15.63 35.71
CA SER A 478 -13.37 -15.92 34.27
C SER A 478 -14.76 -15.81 33.65
N ALA A 479 -14.81 -15.55 32.35
CA ALA A 479 -16.02 -15.61 31.54
C ALA A 479 -15.76 -16.38 30.25
N GLN A 480 -16.83 -16.78 29.56
CA GLN A 480 -16.68 -17.27 28.18
C GLN A 480 -16.63 -16.08 27.24
N VAL A 481 -15.76 -16.15 26.24
CA VAL A 481 -15.52 -15.05 25.31
C VAL A 481 -15.77 -15.54 23.89
N TYR A 482 -16.47 -14.73 23.10
CA TYR A 482 -16.81 -15.01 21.72
C TYR A 482 -16.51 -13.78 20.85
N VAL A 483 -15.89 -14.00 19.70
CA VAL A 483 -15.74 -13.00 18.64
C VAL A 483 -16.56 -13.49 17.45
N ASP A 484 -17.53 -12.69 16.98
CA ASP A 484 -18.40 -13.02 15.85
C ASP A 484 -19.04 -14.43 15.97
N ASP A 485 -19.61 -14.70 17.15
CA ASP A 485 -20.20 -15.99 17.54
C ASP A 485 -19.22 -17.18 17.62
N GLN A 486 -17.92 -16.98 17.39
CA GLN A 486 -16.89 -18.00 17.58
C GLN A 486 -16.28 -17.91 18.98
N ARG A 487 -16.32 -19.02 19.71
CA ARG A 487 -15.73 -19.09 21.06
C ARG A 487 -14.20 -19.05 20.95
N ILE A 488 -13.59 -18.13 21.67
CA ILE A 488 -12.14 -18.04 21.83
C ILE A 488 -11.72 -18.47 23.24
N ASP A 489 -10.43 -18.77 23.41
CA ASP A 489 -9.83 -19.03 24.71
C ASP A 489 -9.07 -17.77 25.16
N PRO A 490 -9.51 -17.06 26.21
CA PRO A 490 -8.86 -15.84 26.67
C PRO A 490 -7.38 -16.03 27.05
N GLU A 491 -7.00 -17.24 27.49
CA GLU A 491 -5.60 -17.55 27.81
C GLU A 491 -4.68 -17.49 26.58
N GLN A 492 -5.22 -17.55 25.36
CA GLN A 492 -4.47 -17.37 24.12
C GLN A 492 -4.20 -15.89 23.79
N TYR A 493 -4.90 -14.97 24.45
CA TYR A 493 -4.78 -13.52 24.24
C TYR A 493 -4.12 -12.83 25.43
N ASN A 494 -3.95 -13.53 26.56
CA ASN A 494 -3.40 -12.97 27.78
C ASN A 494 -1.91 -12.63 27.68
N GLU A 495 -1.14 -13.25 26.77
CA GLU A 495 0.29 -12.95 26.60
C GLU A 495 0.69 -13.23 25.14
N GLN A 496 0.97 -12.16 24.39
CA GLN A 496 1.67 -12.11 23.10
C GLN A 496 0.94 -12.63 21.85
N GLU A 497 1.20 -11.96 20.72
CA GLU A 497 0.76 -12.38 19.38
C GLU A 497 0.99 -13.88 19.21
N LEU A 498 -0.04 -14.59 18.76
CA LEU A 498 -0.01 -16.03 18.56
C LEU A 498 1.12 -16.44 17.61
N LEU A 499 2.25 -16.85 18.17
CA LEU A 499 3.48 -17.17 17.45
C LEU A 499 3.25 -18.28 16.40
N PRO A 500 3.52 -18.03 15.11
CA PRO A 500 2.99 -18.83 14.00
C PRO A 500 3.81 -20.08 13.66
N HIS A 501 5.04 -20.23 14.16
CA HIS A 501 5.96 -21.31 13.81
C HIS A 501 6.14 -22.28 14.98
N ALA A 502 6.24 -23.57 14.69
CA ALA A 502 6.52 -24.59 15.70
C ALA A 502 7.90 -25.22 15.48
N ILE A 503 8.62 -25.45 16.57
CA ILE A 503 9.76 -26.39 16.58
C ILE A 503 9.44 -27.52 17.56
N VAL A 504 9.67 -28.76 17.12
CA VAL A 504 9.46 -29.99 17.89
C VAL A 504 10.76 -30.77 17.96
N ILE A 505 11.21 -31.06 19.18
CA ILE A 505 12.37 -31.89 19.47
C ILE A 505 11.87 -33.26 19.95
N ASP A 506 12.04 -34.30 19.13
CA ASP A 506 11.47 -35.63 19.35
C ASP A 506 12.56 -36.66 19.70
N GLY A 507 12.61 -37.05 20.97
CA GLY A 507 13.50 -38.09 21.50
C GLY A 507 12.90 -39.50 21.52
N THR A 508 11.63 -39.69 21.15
CA THR A 508 10.87 -40.93 21.43
C THR A 508 11.44 -42.18 20.77
N ASP A 509 12.01 -42.05 19.57
CA ASP A 509 12.61 -43.15 18.80
C ASP A 509 14.14 -43.25 18.98
N THR A 510 14.67 -42.67 20.07
CA THR A 510 16.13 -42.54 20.25
C THR A 510 16.63 -43.13 21.57
N ASP A 511 17.80 -43.78 21.51
CA ASP A 511 18.46 -44.28 22.70
C ASP A 511 19.31 -43.18 23.36
N GLY A 512 18.91 -42.78 24.56
CA GLY A 512 19.68 -41.88 25.43
C GLY A 512 19.26 -40.41 25.37
N ARG A 513 19.74 -39.65 26.36
CA ARG A 513 19.42 -38.23 26.51
C ARG A 513 19.93 -37.40 25.34
N THR A 514 19.07 -36.54 24.80
CA THR A 514 19.44 -35.44 23.92
C THR A 514 19.30 -34.11 24.64
N THR A 515 20.32 -33.27 24.60
CA THR A 515 20.23 -31.87 25.04
C THR A 515 20.20 -30.96 23.83
N TYR A 516 19.39 -29.92 23.87
CA TYR A 516 19.30 -28.93 22.80
C TYR A 516 19.44 -27.51 23.35
N ALA A 517 19.91 -26.61 22.50
CA ALA A 517 19.84 -25.18 22.71
C ALA A 517 19.59 -24.49 21.37
N PHE A 518 18.70 -23.51 21.33
CA PHE A 518 18.45 -22.73 20.13
C PHE A 518 18.12 -21.29 20.46
N SER A 519 18.21 -20.40 19.49
CA SER A 519 17.70 -19.04 19.60
C SER A 519 16.87 -18.67 18.40
N VAL A 520 15.92 -17.77 18.61
CA VAL A 520 15.12 -17.15 17.55
C VAL A 520 15.42 -15.66 17.46
N ASP A 521 15.16 -15.03 16.33
CA ASP A 521 15.24 -13.57 16.21
C ASP A 521 13.95 -12.84 16.62
N GLY A 522 12.84 -13.60 16.75
CA GLY A 522 11.58 -13.20 17.34
C GLY A 522 11.42 -13.61 18.81
N GLU A 523 10.23 -14.02 19.17
CA GLU A 523 9.77 -14.51 20.46
C GLU A 523 9.62 -16.03 20.43
N VAL A 524 9.72 -16.67 21.60
CA VAL A 524 9.53 -18.11 21.74
C VAL A 524 8.87 -18.44 23.07
N ILE A 525 7.88 -19.32 23.03
CA ILE A 525 7.15 -19.82 24.20
C ILE A 525 7.08 -21.36 24.18
N THR A 526 7.00 -21.99 25.35
CA THR A 526 6.77 -23.44 25.47
C THR A 526 5.40 -23.82 24.93
N SER A 527 5.27 -25.02 24.36
CA SER A 527 4.04 -25.49 23.74
C SER A 527 3.76 -26.97 24.02
N SER A 528 2.47 -27.33 23.99
CA SER A 528 2.01 -28.72 23.98
C SER A 528 1.70 -29.23 22.56
N TYR A 529 2.15 -28.51 21.52
CA TYR A 529 1.94 -28.89 20.12
C TYR A 529 2.43 -30.32 19.84
N ARG A 530 1.63 -31.09 19.10
CA ARG A 530 1.84 -32.52 18.81
C ARG A 530 2.02 -33.39 20.07
N ASP A 531 1.24 -33.10 21.11
CA ASP A 531 1.22 -33.80 22.40
C ASP A 531 2.56 -33.74 23.15
N ALA A 532 3.38 -32.71 22.88
CA ALA A 532 4.63 -32.46 23.59
C ALA A 532 4.38 -32.10 25.06
N SER A 533 5.34 -32.47 25.93
CA SER A 533 5.28 -32.09 27.33
C SER A 533 5.86 -30.71 27.55
N VAL A 534 5.17 -29.85 28.31
CA VAL A 534 5.77 -28.62 28.82
C VAL A 534 6.62 -28.99 30.05
N ASN A 535 7.93 -29.04 29.87
CA ASN A 535 8.86 -29.50 30.89
C ASN A 535 9.42 -28.30 31.70
N PRO A 536 9.21 -28.23 33.02
CA PRO A 536 9.74 -27.14 33.84
C PRO A 536 11.27 -27.16 33.97
N GLY A 537 11.94 -28.18 33.42
CA GLY A 537 13.39 -28.27 33.32
C GLY A 537 13.99 -27.59 32.09
N ASP A 538 13.15 -27.15 31.14
CA ASP A 538 13.58 -26.33 30.02
C ASP A 538 13.62 -24.86 30.43
N GLU A 539 14.59 -24.12 29.89
CA GLU A 539 14.86 -22.73 30.25
C GLU A 539 14.76 -21.85 29.01
N ILE A 540 13.96 -20.78 29.11
CA ILE A 540 13.88 -19.71 28.12
C ILE A 540 14.47 -18.44 28.74
N ASP A 541 15.54 -17.91 28.16
CA ASP A 541 16.15 -16.63 28.52
C ASP A 541 16.07 -15.66 27.33
N GLY A 542 15.05 -14.80 27.37
CA GLY A 542 14.70 -13.91 26.26
C GLY A 542 14.33 -14.72 25.01
N ARG A 543 15.22 -14.73 24.02
CA ARG A 543 15.03 -15.43 22.74
C ARG A 543 15.77 -16.75 22.63
N SER A 544 16.44 -17.19 23.71
CA SER A 544 17.24 -18.41 23.74
C SER A 544 16.54 -19.48 24.56
N VAL A 545 16.48 -20.69 24.03
CA VAL A 545 15.92 -21.87 24.68
C VAL A 545 17.02 -22.88 24.92
N SER A 546 17.02 -23.52 26.08
CA SER A 546 17.82 -24.71 26.33
C SER A 546 17.01 -25.76 27.09
N GLY A 547 17.19 -27.03 26.71
CA GLY A 547 16.37 -28.11 27.23
C GLY A 547 16.94 -29.49 26.97
N LYS A 548 16.17 -30.52 27.34
CA LYS A 548 16.55 -31.91 27.10
C LYS A 548 15.35 -32.84 26.96
N VAL A 549 15.46 -33.76 26.01
CA VAL A 549 14.53 -34.88 25.85
C VAL A 549 15.26 -36.21 26.12
N ASP A 550 14.58 -37.11 26.83
CA ASP A 550 14.96 -38.53 26.94
C ASP A 550 14.08 -39.32 25.94
N ASP A 551 12.98 -39.94 26.39
CA ASP A 551 12.02 -40.71 25.57
C ASP A 551 10.72 -39.93 25.25
N GLY A 552 10.79 -38.59 25.19
CA GLY A 552 9.64 -37.70 25.03
C GLY A 552 9.82 -36.62 23.94
N LEU A 553 8.84 -35.72 23.86
CA LEU A 553 8.84 -34.57 22.94
C LEU A 553 8.77 -33.27 23.73
N ASP A 554 9.55 -32.29 23.28
CA ASP A 554 9.38 -30.89 23.66
C ASP A 554 8.97 -30.09 22.42
N ALA A 555 8.08 -29.11 22.60
CA ALA A 555 7.65 -28.23 21.51
C ALA A 555 7.61 -26.77 21.94
N TYR A 556 7.83 -25.88 20.99
CA TYR A 556 7.82 -24.44 21.19
C TYR A 556 7.11 -23.74 20.05
N TRP A 557 6.34 -22.70 20.37
CA TRP A 557 5.86 -21.74 19.38
C TRP A 557 6.83 -20.57 19.31
N PHE A 558 7.13 -20.12 18.10
CA PHE A 558 8.02 -18.99 17.86
C PHE A 558 7.58 -18.17 16.63
N ASP A 559 8.02 -16.92 16.56
CA ASP A 559 8.02 -16.12 15.34
C ASP A 559 9.47 -15.78 14.94
N GLY A 560 9.63 -15.30 13.71
CA GLY A 560 10.95 -15.08 13.13
C GLY A 560 11.68 -16.38 12.75
N ASP A 561 13.00 -16.33 12.62
CA ASP A 561 13.86 -17.43 12.21
C ASP A 561 14.66 -18.00 13.39
N ILE A 562 15.00 -19.30 13.32
CA ILE A 562 15.98 -19.91 14.23
C ILE A 562 17.38 -19.43 13.86
N ALA A 563 18.00 -18.63 14.73
CA ALA A 563 19.28 -17.96 14.52
C ALA A 563 20.51 -18.83 14.88
N ASP A 564 20.41 -19.66 15.93
CA ASP A 564 21.40 -20.69 16.28
C ASP A 564 20.68 -21.95 16.74
N PHE A 565 21.28 -23.12 16.47
CA PHE A 565 20.74 -24.40 16.88
C PHE A 565 21.85 -25.40 17.19
N GLN A 566 21.83 -25.94 18.41
CA GLN A 566 22.76 -26.94 18.89
C GLN A 566 21.99 -28.15 19.41
N LEU A 567 22.39 -29.33 18.95
CA LEU A 567 21.85 -30.61 19.38
C LEU A 567 22.97 -31.54 19.77
N SER A 568 22.91 -32.09 20.98
CA SER A 568 23.83 -33.13 21.45
C SER A 568 23.05 -34.36 21.86
N GLY A 569 22.96 -35.31 20.94
CA GLY A 569 22.13 -36.51 21.06
C GLY A 569 21.61 -36.93 19.69
N ASN A 570 20.54 -37.73 19.68
CA ASN A 570 20.00 -38.32 18.45
C ASN A 570 18.53 -37.93 18.17
N ALA A 571 17.93 -37.04 18.98
CA ALA A 571 16.55 -36.58 18.76
C ALA A 571 16.32 -36.07 17.33
N ASN A 572 15.13 -36.31 16.80
CA ASN A 572 14.70 -35.69 15.56
C ASN A 572 14.23 -34.25 15.83
N VAL A 573 14.43 -33.36 14.87
CA VAL A 573 14.05 -31.95 14.99
C VAL A 573 13.16 -31.62 13.80
N ASP A 574 11.92 -31.25 14.09
CA ASP A 574 10.93 -30.83 13.10
C ASP A 574 10.66 -29.34 13.27
N VAL A 575 10.74 -28.57 12.20
CA VAL A 575 10.49 -27.12 12.21
C VAL A 575 9.41 -26.82 11.19
N GLU A 576 8.27 -26.36 11.68
CA GLU A 576 7.08 -26.11 10.91
C GLU A 576 6.80 -24.60 10.91
N TYR A 577 7.13 -23.92 9.81
CA TYR A 577 6.74 -22.52 9.62
C TYR A 577 5.25 -22.45 9.26
N ASN A 578 4.54 -21.54 9.93
CA ASN A 578 3.10 -21.31 9.79
C ASN A 578 2.23 -22.51 10.20
N ALA A 579 2.63 -23.29 11.21
CA ALA A 579 1.96 -24.52 11.63
C ALA A 579 0.52 -24.32 12.18
N ARG A 580 0.10 -23.07 12.40
CA ARG A 580 -1.28 -22.71 12.80
C ARG A 580 -2.21 -22.42 11.61
N SER A 581 -1.69 -22.36 10.40
CA SER A 581 -2.46 -22.09 9.18
C SER A 581 -2.96 -23.39 8.57
N ASN A 582 -4.20 -23.80 8.91
CA ASN A 582 -4.94 -24.84 8.19
C ASN A 582 -6.21 -24.27 7.58
#